data_AF-A0A9X4KPY0-F1
#
_entry.id   AF-A0A9X4KPY0-F1
#
_cell.length_a   1.000
_cell.length_b   1.000
_cell.length_c   1.000
_cell.angle_alpha   90.00
_cell.angle_beta   90.00
_cell.angle_gamma   90.00
#
_symmetry.space_group_name_H-M   'P 1'
#
loop_
_entity.id
_entity.type
_entity.pdbx_description
1 polymer ?
#
loop_
_entity_poly.entity_id
_entity_poly.type
_entity_poly.pdbx_seq_one_letter_code
_entity_poly.pdbx_strand_id
1 'polypeptide(L)'
;MHRVRALTNRFDVSAEDIAQMYRYRWKVELFFKFMKQQLRLKKLYSTKEQAVWNQIYLNLIAYLLVELWRQGHAPTMDRGEFITLLRAYLRKPMEALLAVLHRPKERTSRGRRKKGRTAADSPQALEAAAHPVQVSELQLNEA
;
A
#
# COMPACT_ATOMS: atom_id res chain seq x y z
N MET A 1 -22.95 -5.01 8.77
CA MET A 1 -23.28 -3.57 8.64
C MET A 1 -22.60 -2.80 9.75
N HIS A 2 -21.65 -1.92 9.45
CA HIS A 2 -21.07 -1.04 10.46
C HIS A 2 -22.00 0.18 10.65
N ARG A 3 -22.64 0.30 11.82
CA ARG A 3 -23.44 1.48 12.17
C ARG A 3 -22.51 2.64 12.54
N VAL A 4 -22.61 3.75 11.82
CA VAL A 4 -21.94 5.00 12.16
C VAL A 4 -22.93 5.89 12.90
N ARG A 5 -22.56 6.39 14.08
CA ARG A 5 -23.33 7.35 14.87
C ARG A 5 -22.56 8.66 14.91
N ALA A 6 -23.14 9.72 14.38
CA ALA A 6 -22.58 11.07 14.40
C ALA A 6 -23.46 11.98 15.26
N LEU A 7 -22.84 12.83 16.06
CA LEU A 7 -23.52 13.84 16.86
C LEU A 7 -23.13 15.22 16.30
N THR A 8 -24.11 16.02 15.91
CA THR A 8 -23.89 17.34 15.32
C THR A 8 -24.85 18.35 15.93
N ASN A 9 -24.40 19.60 16.08
CA ASN A 9 -25.25 20.73 16.46
C ASN A 9 -25.81 21.46 15.22
N ARG A 10 -25.48 20.98 14.02
CA ARG A 10 -25.97 21.52 12.75
C ARG A 10 -27.12 20.66 12.24
N PHE A 11 -28.33 21.19 12.40
CA PHE A 11 -29.59 20.60 11.92
C PHE A 11 -30.00 21.12 10.53
N ASP A 12 -29.26 22.10 10.01
CA ASP A 12 -29.44 22.73 8.69
C ASP A 12 -28.97 21.84 7.52
N VAL A 13 -28.23 20.78 7.81
CA VAL A 13 -27.59 19.92 6.80
C VAL A 13 -28.17 18.52 6.84
N SER A 14 -28.27 17.89 5.68
CA SER A 14 -28.74 16.51 5.58
C SER A 14 -27.82 15.54 6.32
N ALA A 15 -28.38 14.43 6.79
CA ALA A 15 -27.60 13.37 7.44
C ALA A 15 -26.52 12.79 6.53
N GLU A 16 -26.76 12.77 5.21
CA GLU A 16 -25.79 12.31 4.21
C GLU A 16 -24.60 13.27 4.10
N ASP A 17 -24.85 14.58 4.07
CA ASP A 17 -23.78 15.58 4.05
C ASP A 17 -22.95 15.55 5.34
N ILE A 18 -23.59 15.35 6.49
CA ILE A 18 -22.88 15.17 7.77
C ILE A 18 -21.97 13.95 7.67
N ALA A 19 -22.48 12.81 7.20
CA ALA A 19 -21.66 11.61 7.00
C ALA A 19 -20.50 11.85 6.02
N GLN A 20 -20.74 12.60 4.94
CA GLN A 20 -19.74 12.98 3.96
C GLN A 20 -18.65 13.89 4.58
N MET A 21 -19.02 14.88 5.39
CA MET A 21 -18.09 15.73 6.15
C MET A 21 -17.22 14.91 7.11
N TYR A 22 -17.81 13.93 7.80
CA TYR A 22 -17.04 13.00 8.64
C TYR A 22 -16.08 12.14 7.83
N ARG A 23 -16.40 11.74 6.59
CA ARG A 23 -15.42 11.12 5.68
C ARG A 23 -14.30 12.08 5.29
N TYR A 24 -14.60 13.35 5.03
CA TYR A 24 -13.58 14.35 4.69
C TYR A 24 -12.62 14.65 5.84
N ARG A 25 -13.06 14.51 7.09
CA ARG A 25 -12.18 14.64 8.27
C ARG A 25 -10.96 13.71 8.19
N TRP A 26 -11.12 12.48 7.69
CA TRP A 26 -10.02 11.55 7.48
C TRP A 26 -9.03 12.02 6.41
N LYS A 27 -9.50 12.73 5.37
CA LYS A 27 -8.59 13.32 4.37
C LYS A 27 -7.69 14.39 4.98
N VAL A 28 -8.22 15.15 5.94
CA VAL A 28 -7.44 16.15 6.70
C VAL A 28 -6.36 15.48 7.55
N GLU A 29 -6.68 14.37 8.22
CA GLU A 29 -5.67 13.59 8.96
C GLU A 29 -4.57 13.03 8.05
N LEU A 30 -4.95 12.53 6.87
CA LEU A 30 -3.99 12.03 5.89
C LEU A 30 -3.09 13.16 5.36
N PHE A 31 -3.65 14.36 5.17
CA PHE A 31 -2.90 15.56 4.84
C PHE A 31 -1.89 15.93 5.95
N PHE A 32 -2.31 15.94 7.22
CA PHE A 32 -1.38 16.21 8.32
C PHE A 32 -0.32 15.12 8.50
N LYS A 33 -0.68 13.85 8.28
CA LYS A 33 0.27 12.75 8.26
C LYS A 33 1.33 12.96 7.18
N PHE A 34 0.91 13.34 5.98
CA PHE A 34 1.80 13.67 4.89
C PHE A 34 2.68 14.88 5.22
N MET A 35 2.11 15.97 5.74
CA MET A 35 2.85 17.17 6.14
C MET A 35 3.94 16.83 7.14
N LYS A 36 3.64 16.05 8.19
CA LYS A 36 4.64 15.61 9.18
C LYS A 36 5.78 14.79 8.55
N GLN A 37 5.50 14.02 7.49
CA GLN A 37 6.51 13.25 6.77
C GLN A 37 7.41 14.12 5.87
N GLN A 38 6.86 15.15 5.22
CA GLN A 38 7.64 16.07 4.37
C GLN A 38 8.40 17.11 5.18
N LEU A 39 7.81 17.62 6.27
CA LEU A 39 8.39 18.71 7.06
C LEU A 39 9.72 18.34 7.73
N ARG A 40 10.12 17.05 7.75
CA ARG A 40 11.24 16.54 8.57
C ARG A 40 11.27 17.15 9.99
N LEU A 41 10.09 17.49 10.52
CA LEU A 41 9.85 18.13 11.83
C LEU A 41 10.40 17.34 13.02
N LYS A 42 10.86 16.10 12.79
CA LYS A 42 11.64 15.35 13.78
C LYS A 42 12.91 16.09 14.23
N LYS A 43 13.45 17.00 13.42
CA LYS A 43 14.50 17.94 13.83
C LYS A 43 14.16 19.34 13.32
N LEU A 44 13.78 20.22 14.23
CA LEU A 44 13.76 21.66 13.99
C LEU A 44 15.20 22.11 13.71
N TYR A 45 15.43 22.73 12.55
CA TYR A 45 16.75 23.27 12.20
C TYR A 45 17.11 24.54 12.98
N SER A 46 16.13 25.19 13.60
CA SER A 46 16.33 26.42 14.38
C SER A 46 15.23 26.55 15.44
N THR A 47 15.57 27.18 16.57
CA THR A 47 14.65 27.46 17.68
C THR A 47 13.83 28.74 17.48
N LYS A 48 14.09 29.50 16.40
CA LYS A 48 13.35 30.73 16.09
C LYS A 48 11.98 30.42 15.51
N GLU A 49 10.95 31.10 16.03
CA GLU A 49 9.56 30.93 15.58
C GLU A 49 9.38 31.16 14.08
N GLN A 50 10.02 32.19 13.52
CA GLN A 50 9.96 32.51 12.09
C GLN A 50 10.50 31.38 11.20
N ALA A 51 11.51 30.65 11.68
CA ALA A 51 12.06 29.52 10.94
C ALA A 51 11.06 28.36 10.87
N VAL A 52 10.24 28.18 11.91
CA VAL A 52 9.17 27.17 11.95
C VAL A 52 8.08 27.53 10.95
N TRP A 53 7.63 28.79 10.94
CA TRP A 53 6.65 29.27 9.97
C TRP A 53 7.12 29.09 8.53
N ASN A 54 8.35 29.49 8.23
CA ASN A 54 8.93 29.30 6.89
C ASN A 54 9.02 27.83 6.48
N GLN A 55 9.35 26.93 7.41
CA GLN A 55 9.34 25.49 7.13
C GLN A 55 7.94 24.99 6.78
N ILE A 56 6.91 25.44 7.49
CA ILE A 56 5.52 25.06 7.19
C ILE A 56 5.14 25.56 5.79
N TYR A 57 5.40 26.84 5.48
CA TYR A 57 5.10 27.40 4.16
C TYR A 57 5.83 26.69 3.03
N LEU A 58 7.14 26.43 3.17
CA LEU A 58 7.92 25.69 2.17
C LEU A 58 7.36 24.29 1.92
N ASN A 59 6.88 23.61 2.96
CA ASN A 59 6.31 22.28 2.82
C ASN A 59 4.94 22.30 2.14
N LEU A 60 4.11 23.31 2.41
CA LEU A 60 2.85 23.51 1.70
C LEU A 60 3.10 23.78 0.21
N ILE A 61 4.05 24.65 -0.11
CA ILE A 61 4.42 24.97 -1.49
C ILE A 61 4.96 23.71 -2.20
N ALA A 62 5.90 23.00 -1.58
CA ALA A 62 6.46 21.78 -2.14
C ALA A 62 5.38 20.70 -2.39
N TYR A 63 4.43 20.55 -1.46
CA TYR A 63 3.30 19.64 -1.64
C TYR A 63 2.46 20.00 -2.87
N LEU A 64 2.08 21.27 -3.01
CA LEU A 64 1.27 21.74 -4.13
C LEU A 64 1.98 21.53 -5.46
N LEU A 65 3.28 21.83 -5.53
CA LEU A 65 4.08 21.62 -6.74
C LEU A 65 4.17 20.15 -7.14
N VAL A 66 4.43 19.27 -6.17
CA VAL A 66 4.47 17.82 -6.41
C VAL A 66 3.12 17.31 -6.90
N GLU A 67 2.03 17.74 -6.27
CA GLU A 67 0.69 17.31 -6.63
C GLU A 67 0.28 17.80 -8.02
N LEU A 68 0.54 19.08 -8.33
CA LEU A 68 0.29 19.66 -9.65
C LEU A 68 1.08 18.93 -10.74
N TRP A 69 2.37 18.69 -10.50
CA TRP A 69 3.24 18.05 -11.47
C TRP A 69 2.85 16.58 -11.71
N ARG A 70 2.52 15.86 -10.63
CA ARG A 70 1.99 14.48 -10.70
C ARG A 70 0.69 14.44 -11.50
N GLN A 71 -0.24 15.36 -11.27
CA GLN A 71 -1.50 15.41 -12.00
C GLN A 71 -1.30 15.64 -13.50
N GLY A 72 -0.34 16.49 -13.88
CA GLY A 72 -0.04 16.76 -15.28
C GLY A 72 0.68 15.62 -16.02
N HIS A 73 1.56 14.88 -15.35
CA HIS A 73 2.47 13.94 -16.03
C HIS A 73 2.28 12.47 -15.67
N ALA A 74 1.72 12.17 -14.49
CA ALA A 74 1.53 10.81 -13.99
C ALA A 74 0.31 10.67 -13.06
N PRO A 75 -0.91 10.94 -13.55
CA PRO A 75 -2.12 10.94 -12.73
C PRO A 75 -2.44 9.57 -12.12
N THR A 76 -2.04 8.49 -12.79
CA THR A 76 -2.27 7.09 -12.40
C THR A 76 -1.27 6.59 -11.33
N MET A 77 -0.18 7.31 -11.09
CA MET A 77 0.88 6.89 -10.17
C MET A 77 0.54 7.28 -8.74
N ASP A 78 0.89 6.41 -7.77
CA ASP A 78 0.77 6.74 -6.36
C ASP A 78 1.70 7.91 -5.99
N ARG A 79 1.22 8.79 -5.12
CA ARG A 79 1.94 10.00 -4.72
C ARG A 79 3.28 9.68 -4.04
N GLY A 80 3.32 8.64 -3.22
CA GLY A 80 4.54 8.20 -2.54
C GLY A 80 5.57 7.67 -3.53
N GLU A 81 5.13 6.88 -4.51
CA GLU A 81 5.95 6.37 -5.60
C GLU A 81 6.54 7.54 -6.41
N PHE A 82 5.70 8.52 -6.76
CA PHE A 82 6.11 9.71 -7.51
C PHE A 82 7.14 10.56 -6.76
N ILE A 83 6.92 10.83 -5.48
CA ILE A 83 7.88 11.56 -4.64
C ILE A 83 9.20 10.80 -4.51
N THR A 84 9.15 9.47 -4.41
CA THR A 84 10.36 8.64 -4.34
C THR A 84 11.15 8.73 -5.63
N LEU A 85 10.47 8.64 -6.78
CA LEU A 85 11.09 8.82 -8.09
C LEU A 85 11.68 10.21 -8.23
N LEU A 86 10.92 11.26 -7.90
CA LEU A 86 11.37 12.65 -7.93
C LEU A 86 12.64 12.83 -7.09
N ARG A 87 12.70 12.27 -5.88
CA ARG A 87 13.91 12.33 -5.03
C ARG A 87 15.10 11.59 -5.63
N ALA A 88 14.88 10.44 -6.26
CA ALA A 88 15.95 9.66 -6.89
C ALA A 88 16.53 10.36 -8.13
N TYR A 89 15.72 11.14 -8.84
CA TYR A 89 16.09 11.82 -10.08
C TYR A 89 16.30 13.33 -9.93
N LEU A 90 16.17 13.90 -8.73
CA LEU A 90 16.31 15.34 -8.48
C LEU A 90 17.68 15.90 -8.90
N ARG A 91 18.73 15.06 -8.87
CA ARG A 91 20.10 15.41 -9.29
C ARG A 91 20.44 14.97 -10.72
N LYS A 92 19.47 14.42 -11.45
CA LYS A 92 19.63 13.94 -12.83
C LYS A 92 18.97 14.92 -13.80
N PRO A 93 19.35 14.91 -15.08
CA PRO A 93 18.66 15.70 -16.09
C PRO A 93 17.18 15.30 -16.17
N MET A 94 16.33 16.28 -16.47
CA MET A 94 14.87 16.10 -16.54
C MET A 94 14.45 15.02 -17.55
N GLU A 95 15.21 14.86 -18.63
CA GLU A 95 14.97 13.84 -19.66
C GLU A 95 14.98 12.42 -19.08
N ALA A 96 15.93 12.13 -18.20
CA ALA A 96 16.03 10.82 -17.56
C ALA A 96 14.83 10.54 -16.65
N LEU A 97 14.22 11.59 -16.08
CA LEU A 97 13.03 11.48 -15.25
C LEU A 97 11.78 11.26 -16.10
N LEU A 98 11.61 12.02 -17.18
CA LEU A 98 10.50 11.85 -18.11
C LEU A 98 10.52 10.46 -18.76
N ALA A 99 11.70 9.96 -19.13
CA ALA A 99 11.85 8.62 -19.70
C ALA A 99 11.36 7.52 -18.76
N VAL A 100 11.60 7.64 -17.45
CA VAL A 100 11.14 6.67 -16.46
C VAL A 100 9.66 6.84 -16.14
N LEU A 101 9.16 8.07 -16.15
CA LEU A 101 7.77 8.36 -15.87
C LEU A 101 6.82 7.79 -16.93
N HIS A 102 7.23 7.87 -18.20
CA HIS A 102 6.48 7.31 -19.32
C HIS A 102 6.83 5.85 -19.63
N ARG A 103 7.77 5.25 -18.89
CA ARG A 103 8.12 3.84 -19.08
C ARG A 103 6.89 2.98 -18.73
N PRO A 104 6.42 2.11 -19.64
CA PRO A 104 5.35 1.18 -19.31
C PRO A 104 5.82 0.25 -18.19
N LYS A 105 4.96 0.04 -17.18
CA LYS A 105 5.29 -0.78 -16.01
C LYS A 105 5.53 -2.22 -16.46
N GLU A 106 6.79 -2.66 -16.52
CA GLU A 106 7.11 -4.06 -16.78
C GLU A 106 6.59 -4.92 -15.63
N ARG A 107 5.89 -5.99 -16.01
CA ARG A 107 4.99 -6.74 -15.12
C ARG A 107 5.67 -7.24 -13.85
N THR A 108 4.86 -7.20 -12.80
CA THR A 108 5.02 -7.86 -11.49
C THR A 108 5.68 -9.23 -11.59
N SER A 109 6.60 -9.52 -10.66
CA SER A 109 7.06 -10.89 -10.45
C SER A 109 5.85 -11.80 -10.29
N ARG A 110 5.91 -13.01 -10.87
CA ARG A 110 4.99 -14.09 -10.50
C ARG A 110 5.19 -14.27 -9.00
N GLY A 111 4.33 -13.65 -8.18
CA GLY A 111 4.46 -13.71 -6.74
C GLY A 111 4.52 -15.14 -6.25
N ARG A 112 4.75 -15.34 -4.94
CA ARG A 112 4.82 -16.68 -4.33
C ARG A 112 3.66 -17.56 -4.80
N ARG A 113 3.93 -18.51 -5.72
CA ARG A 113 2.94 -19.50 -6.14
C ARG A 113 2.71 -20.43 -4.96
N LYS A 114 1.48 -20.45 -4.44
CA LYS A 114 1.08 -21.45 -3.46
C LYS A 114 1.13 -22.80 -4.18
N LYS A 115 2.06 -23.68 -3.79
CA LYS A 115 2.09 -25.07 -4.26
C LYS A 115 0.75 -25.67 -3.86
N GLY A 116 -0.09 -26.00 -4.85
CA GLY A 116 -1.31 -26.75 -4.58
C GLY A 116 -0.93 -28.07 -3.92
N ARG A 117 -1.73 -28.55 -2.96
CA ARG A 117 -1.60 -29.94 -2.48
C ARG A 117 -1.65 -30.84 -3.71
N THR A 118 -0.60 -31.64 -3.90
CA THR A 118 -0.55 -32.56 -5.05
C THR A 118 -1.45 -33.76 -4.71
N ALA A 119 -1.92 -34.53 -5.68
CA ALA A 119 -2.74 -35.72 -5.42
C ALA A 119 -2.09 -36.70 -4.41
N ALA A 120 -0.75 -36.68 -4.30
CA ALA A 120 0.05 -37.39 -3.30
C ALA A 120 -0.13 -36.91 -1.85
N ASP A 121 -0.63 -35.68 -1.63
CA ASP A 121 -0.91 -35.11 -0.30
C ASP A 121 -2.33 -35.45 0.20
N SER A 122 -3.10 -36.24 -0.57
CA SER A 122 -4.46 -36.67 -0.19
C SER A 122 -4.40 -37.76 0.88
N PRO A 123 -5.25 -37.74 1.92
CA PRO A 123 -5.24 -38.76 2.98
C PRO A 123 -5.34 -40.20 2.45
N GLN A 124 -6.08 -40.40 1.37
CA GLN A 124 -6.25 -41.70 0.69
C GLN A 124 -4.94 -42.26 0.09
N ALA A 125 -4.01 -41.40 -0.34
CA ALA A 125 -2.72 -41.84 -0.89
C ALA A 125 -1.73 -42.28 0.20
N LEU A 126 -1.82 -41.68 1.39
CA LEU A 126 -1.06 -42.08 2.57
C LEU A 126 -1.57 -43.40 3.15
N GLU A 127 -2.89 -43.63 3.09
CA GLU A 127 -3.53 -44.86 3.54
C GLU A 127 -3.23 -46.06 2.61
N ALA A 128 -3.19 -45.83 1.28
CA ALA A 128 -2.81 -46.85 0.29
C ALA A 128 -1.32 -47.27 0.37
N ALA A 129 -0.43 -46.39 0.85
CA ALA A 129 0.98 -46.70 1.04
C ALA A 129 1.28 -47.45 2.36
N ALA A 130 0.33 -47.45 3.31
CA ALA A 130 0.51 -48.06 4.63
C ALA A 130 0.22 -49.58 4.66
N HIS A 131 -0.25 -50.17 3.57
CA HIS A 131 -0.49 -51.62 3.47
C HIS A 131 0.08 -52.25 2.19
N PRO A 132 1.36 -52.67 2.22
CA PRO A 132 1.80 -53.77 1.39
C PRO A 132 2.66 -54.74 2.20
N VAL A 133 2.02 -55.62 2.99
CA VAL A 133 2.61 -56.92 3.34
C VAL A 133 1.51 -57.97 3.23
N GLN A 134 1.69 -58.85 2.24
CA GLN A 134 0.78 -59.92 1.86
C GLN A 134 0.61 -60.94 2.99
N VAL A 135 -0.65 -61.21 3.34
CA VAL A 135 -1.09 -62.47 3.94
C VAL A 135 -1.00 -63.52 2.83
N SER A 136 0.10 -64.27 2.78
CA SER A 136 0.22 -65.45 1.90
C SER A 136 1.28 -66.42 2.42
N GLU A 137 1.07 -66.95 3.63
CA GLU A 137 1.67 -68.21 4.07
C GLU A 137 0.61 -69.03 4.82
N LEU A 138 -0.35 -69.56 4.09
CA LEU A 138 -1.07 -70.76 4.50
C LEU A 138 -1.29 -71.59 3.24
N GLN A 139 -0.98 -72.88 3.37
CA GLN A 139 -0.95 -73.93 2.34
C GLN A 139 0.37 -74.02 1.56
N LEU A 140 1.33 -74.72 2.16
CA LEU A 140 2.04 -75.85 1.53
C LEU A 140 2.75 -76.63 2.65
N ASN A 141 2.13 -77.73 3.09
CA ASN A 141 2.74 -79.01 3.47
C ASN A 141 1.76 -79.83 4.32
N GLU A 142 0.87 -80.54 3.65
CA GLU A 142 0.53 -81.90 4.06
C GLU A 142 1.44 -82.84 3.26
N ALA A 143 2.30 -83.57 3.96
CA ALA A 143 2.88 -84.87 3.61
C ALA A 143 3.57 -85.46 4.87
#